data_AF-A0A936L4I2-F1
#
_entry.id   AF-A0A936L4I2-F1
#
_cell.length_a   1.000
_cell.length_b   1.000
_cell.length_c   1.000
_cell.angle_alpha   90.00
_cell.angle_beta   90.00
_cell.angle_gamma   90.00
#
_symmetry.space_group_name_H-M   'P 1'
#
loop_
_entity.id
_entity.type
_entity.pdbx_description
1 polymer ?
#
loop_
_entity_poly.entity_id
_entity_poly.type
_entity_poly.pdbx_seq_one_letter_code
_entity_poly.pdbx_strand_id
1 'polypeptide(L)'
;MRIAGTKPYDYTSTIAFVAWMAFVLVFMLLAFWMDNILPALVPLITPLVVWVVNDYRNLYYLFFALVPFSIEYNFTPSLGTDLPSEPIMMLLFGISLLLFCAKAFHSKLSRYINPISGLLVVHLMWIFITTLNSEYFVLSGKIFLAKLWYIIPFYFLSIHILKQKSDLVRMLKFGIFMLAISISIVLVRQSMNGFAFDEVNDAVMPIFRNHVNYACIIVIFLPYLWALFIWALSSNERWLYGLLMVLYAAGVYFSYTRAAILSMVLSIVIYYIIKKRLMVPALAATMMIAAIGVSFLLYNNNYLRYNPVFERTITHQRFDKLITATYNMEDISTMERVYRWVAGIQMVKDKPMMGFGPGTFYSTYEAYTVTSFQTYVSDNPEKSTVHNYFLLIFIEQGMVGFLIFISLCIAVLVLGERTYHKLTKAEDRVAVMAAMLSFCIILLLNTINDMIETDKVGPFFFLSMAIISIYYFKANQTLGKE
;
A
#
# COMPACT_ATOMS: atom_id res chain seq x y z
N MET A 1 -52.50 27.82 20.42
CA MET A 1 -52.26 27.69 18.96
C MET A 1 -51.07 28.59 18.61
N ARG A 2 -49.87 28.02 18.44
CA ARG A 2 -48.70 28.76 17.93
C ARG A 2 -48.67 28.57 16.41
N ILE A 3 -48.90 29.65 15.66
CA ILE A 3 -48.77 29.67 14.20
C ILE A 3 -47.27 29.60 13.89
N ALA A 4 -46.87 28.54 13.19
CA ALA A 4 -45.50 28.36 12.72
C ALA A 4 -45.16 29.45 11.69
N GLY A 5 -44.14 30.27 11.99
CA GLY A 5 -43.60 31.24 11.05
C GLY A 5 -43.00 30.53 9.84
N THR A 6 -43.49 30.87 8.65
CA THR A 6 -42.90 30.49 7.36
C THR A 6 -41.51 31.09 7.26
N LYS A 7 -40.47 30.25 7.08
CA LYS A 7 -39.13 30.75 6.76
C LYS A 7 -39.17 31.48 5.42
N PRO A 8 -38.49 32.63 5.26
CA PRO A 8 -38.43 33.33 3.99
C PRO A 8 -37.81 32.46 2.89
N TYR A 9 -38.36 32.57 1.68
CA TYR A 9 -37.93 31.83 0.48
C TYR A 9 -36.49 32.25 0.13
N ASP A 10 -35.56 31.31 0.06
CA ASP A 10 -34.16 31.59 -0.28
C ASP A 10 -33.98 31.64 -1.81
N TYR A 11 -34.07 32.86 -2.35
CA TYR A 11 -33.93 33.11 -3.79
C TYR A 11 -32.56 32.67 -4.35
N THR A 12 -31.52 32.73 -3.52
CA THR A 12 -30.14 32.38 -3.91
C THR A 12 -30.00 30.89 -4.23
N SER A 13 -30.58 30.02 -3.41
CA SER A 13 -30.58 28.57 -3.69
C SER A 13 -31.47 28.19 -4.88
N THR A 14 -32.55 28.95 -5.11
CA THR A 14 -33.44 28.74 -6.27
C THR A 14 -32.73 29.09 -7.58
N ILE A 15 -32.02 30.22 -7.64
CA ILE A 15 -31.25 30.62 -8.83
C ILE A 15 -30.13 29.61 -9.12
N ALA A 16 -29.39 29.18 -8.10
CA ALA A 16 -28.33 28.19 -8.26
C ALA A 16 -28.87 26.84 -8.78
N PHE A 17 -30.02 26.40 -8.28
CA PHE A 17 -30.69 25.18 -8.75
C PHE A 17 -31.12 25.30 -10.22
N VAL A 18 -31.74 26.41 -10.61
CA VAL A 18 -32.15 26.64 -12.01
C VAL A 18 -30.93 26.69 -12.94
N ALA A 19 -29.85 27.37 -12.53
CA ALA A 19 -28.62 27.42 -13.31
C ALA A 19 -27.99 26.03 -13.46
N TRP A 20 -28.01 25.22 -12.40
CA TRP A 20 -27.54 23.84 -12.43
C TRP A 20 -28.37 22.95 -13.37
N MET A 21 -29.70 23.05 -13.33
CA MET A 21 -30.58 22.31 -14.23
C MET A 21 -30.38 22.71 -15.69
N ALA A 22 -30.18 24.01 -15.97
CA ALA A 22 -29.85 24.48 -17.32
C ALA A 22 -28.49 23.95 -17.78
N PHE A 23 -27.49 23.96 -16.90
CA PHE A 23 -26.17 23.39 -17.17
C PHE A 23 -26.25 21.89 -17.50
N VAL A 24 -26.95 21.09 -16.69
CA VAL A 24 -27.18 19.66 -16.95
C VAL A 24 -27.87 19.47 -18.31
N LEU A 25 -28.93 20.23 -18.60
CA LEU A 25 -29.67 20.13 -19.85
C LEU A 25 -28.80 20.42 -21.07
N VAL A 26 -27.98 21.48 -21.03
CA VAL A 26 -27.07 21.84 -22.13
C VAL A 26 -26.09 20.69 -22.43
N PHE A 27 -25.48 20.12 -21.40
CA PHE A 27 -24.51 19.03 -21.59
C PHE A 27 -25.16 17.70 -22.00
N MET A 28 -26.40 17.44 -21.57
CA MET A 28 -27.18 16.29 -22.06
C MET A 28 -27.55 16.45 -23.55
N LEU A 29 -27.97 17.66 -23.96
CA LEU A 29 -28.23 17.96 -25.37
C LEU A 29 -26.96 17.89 -26.22
N LEU A 30 -25.81 18.33 -25.69
CA LEU A 30 -24.52 18.21 -26.35
C LEU A 30 -24.09 16.74 -26.51
N ALA A 31 -24.29 15.92 -25.47
CA ALA A 31 -24.02 14.48 -25.54
C ALA A 31 -24.85 13.80 -26.62
N PHE A 32 -26.15 14.14 -26.68
CA PHE A 32 -27.06 13.63 -27.72
C PHE A 32 -26.65 14.09 -29.12
N TRP A 33 -26.33 15.37 -29.29
CA TRP A 33 -25.92 15.94 -30.59
C TRP A 33 -24.60 15.34 -31.11
N MET A 34 -23.66 15.03 -30.22
CA MET A 34 -22.36 14.44 -30.56
C MET A 34 -22.40 12.91 -30.69
N ASP A 35 -23.55 12.27 -30.40
CA ASP A 35 -23.66 10.81 -30.23
C ASP A 35 -22.54 10.24 -29.33
N ASN A 36 -22.23 10.97 -28.25
CA ASN A 36 -21.11 10.68 -27.36
C ASN A 36 -21.51 10.96 -25.91
N ILE A 37 -21.27 10.02 -25.00
CA ILE A 37 -21.66 10.14 -23.59
C ILE A 37 -20.75 11.07 -22.76
N LEU A 38 -19.55 11.39 -23.25
CA LEU A 38 -18.55 12.18 -22.49
C LEU A 38 -19.07 13.55 -22.02
N PRO A 39 -19.80 14.34 -22.82
CA PRO A 39 -20.36 15.61 -22.35
C PRO A 39 -21.35 15.43 -21.20
N ALA A 40 -22.13 14.34 -21.17
CA ALA A 40 -23.07 14.06 -20.09
C ALA A 40 -22.36 13.75 -18.75
N LEU A 41 -21.08 13.36 -18.79
CA LEU A 41 -20.28 13.17 -17.58
C LEU A 41 -19.84 14.51 -16.95
N VAL A 42 -19.82 15.61 -17.70
CA VAL A 42 -19.35 16.91 -17.19
C VAL A 42 -20.21 17.40 -16.02
N PRO A 43 -21.56 17.46 -16.12
CA PRO A 43 -22.40 17.79 -14.98
C PRO A 43 -22.32 16.77 -13.85
N LEU A 44 -22.04 15.49 -14.14
CA LEU A 44 -21.87 14.48 -13.08
C LEU A 44 -20.58 14.72 -12.27
N ILE A 45 -19.50 15.11 -12.93
CA ILE A 45 -18.17 15.31 -12.33
C ILE A 45 -18.04 16.71 -11.69
N THR A 46 -18.76 17.72 -12.19
CA THR A 46 -18.63 19.11 -11.72
C THR A 46 -18.84 19.28 -10.20
N PRO A 47 -19.83 18.66 -9.54
CA PRO A 47 -19.98 18.77 -8.09
C PRO A 47 -18.79 18.19 -7.33
N LEU A 48 -18.20 17.10 -7.85
CA LEU A 48 -17.00 16.50 -7.30
C LEU A 48 -15.80 17.44 -7.43
N VAL A 49 -15.64 18.08 -8.59
CA VAL A 49 -14.58 19.08 -8.82
C VAL A 49 -14.76 20.28 -7.90
N VAL A 50 -15.97 20.83 -7.79
CA VAL A 50 -16.27 21.95 -6.86
C VAL A 50 -15.97 21.55 -5.41
N TRP A 51 -16.35 20.34 -5.00
CA TRP A 51 -16.05 19.82 -3.66
C TRP A 51 -14.55 19.71 -3.37
N VAL A 52 -13.76 19.28 -4.35
CA VAL A 52 -12.29 19.19 -4.25
C VAL A 52 -11.63 20.58 -4.26
N VAL A 53 -12.08 21.48 -5.14
CA VAL A 53 -11.52 22.84 -5.25
C VAL A 53 -11.81 23.66 -3.99
N ASN A 54 -12.98 23.48 -3.38
CA ASN A 54 -13.33 24.15 -2.12
C ASN A 54 -12.45 23.71 -0.94
N ASP A 55 -12.02 22.45 -0.92
CA ASP A 55 -11.08 21.94 0.09
C ASP A 55 -10.29 20.77 -0.48
N TYR A 56 -9.01 21.01 -0.80
CA TYR A 56 -8.13 20.01 -1.42
C TYR A 56 -7.96 18.73 -0.57
N ARG A 57 -8.25 18.78 0.74
CA ARG A 57 -8.24 17.59 1.62
C ARG A 57 -9.29 16.56 1.19
N ASN A 58 -10.35 17.01 0.53
CA ASN A 58 -11.39 16.15 0.01
C ASN A 58 -10.86 15.20 -1.07
N LEU A 59 -9.93 15.64 -1.93
CA LEU A 59 -9.26 14.75 -2.88
C LEU A 59 -8.42 13.68 -2.17
N TYR A 60 -7.77 14.06 -1.07
CA TYR A 60 -7.00 13.13 -0.25
C TYR A 60 -7.90 12.07 0.39
N TYR A 61 -9.07 12.45 0.94
CA TYR A 61 -10.04 11.48 1.47
C TYR A 61 -10.65 10.61 0.36
N LEU A 62 -10.91 11.19 -0.80
CA LEU A 62 -11.45 10.50 -1.97
C LEU A 62 -10.48 9.42 -2.47
N PHE A 63 -9.17 9.68 -2.45
CA PHE A 63 -8.16 8.67 -2.76
C PHE A 63 -8.38 7.38 -1.96
N PHE A 64 -8.49 7.49 -0.62
CA PHE A 64 -8.67 6.32 0.25
C PHE A 64 -10.02 5.63 0.02
N ALA A 65 -11.07 6.38 -0.36
CA ALA A 65 -12.35 5.81 -0.74
C ALA A 65 -12.27 5.03 -2.07
N LEU A 66 -11.47 5.48 -3.03
CA LEU A 66 -11.45 4.91 -4.38
C LEU A 66 -10.36 3.86 -4.59
N VAL A 67 -9.29 3.85 -3.79
CA VAL A 67 -8.20 2.87 -3.94
C VAL A 67 -8.67 1.39 -3.88
N PRO A 68 -9.69 0.99 -3.11
CA PRO A 68 -10.20 -0.39 -3.15
C PRO A 68 -10.85 -0.77 -4.48
N PHE A 69 -11.25 0.22 -5.28
CA PHE A 69 -11.87 0.06 -6.60
C PHE A 69 -10.93 0.42 -7.75
N SER A 70 -9.65 0.64 -7.45
CA SER A 70 -8.69 1.00 -8.47
C SER A 70 -8.36 -0.20 -9.34
N ILE A 71 -8.48 -0.04 -10.65
CA ILE A 71 -8.25 -1.09 -11.64
C ILE A 71 -7.01 -0.78 -12.47
N GLU A 72 -6.26 -1.83 -12.80
CA GLU A 72 -5.15 -1.70 -13.76
C GLU A 72 -5.72 -1.56 -15.16
N TYR A 73 -5.33 -0.49 -15.85
CA TYR A 73 -5.80 -0.19 -17.19
C TYR A 73 -4.64 0.08 -18.14
N ASN A 74 -4.56 -0.69 -19.22
CA ASN A 74 -3.56 -0.52 -20.27
C ASN A 74 -4.17 0.23 -21.46
N PHE A 75 -3.75 1.49 -21.66
CA PHE A 75 -4.13 2.29 -22.84
C PHE A 75 -3.45 1.75 -24.11
N THR A 76 -2.22 1.27 -23.95
CA THR A 76 -1.44 0.57 -24.98
C THR A 76 -0.64 -0.56 -24.31
N PRO A 77 -0.07 -1.53 -25.06
CA PRO A 77 0.78 -2.57 -24.49
C PRO A 77 1.99 -2.04 -23.68
N SER A 78 2.38 -0.78 -23.89
CA SER A 78 3.50 -0.12 -23.21
C SER A 78 3.11 0.97 -22.22
N LEU A 79 1.82 1.34 -22.14
CA LEU A 79 1.32 2.43 -21.31
C LEU A 79 0.12 1.94 -20.50
N GLY A 80 0.40 1.53 -19.26
CA GLY A 80 -0.60 1.20 -18.25
C GLY A 80 -0.58 2.20 -17.08
N THR A 81 -1.69 2.26 -16.35
CA THR A 81 -1.85 3.03 -15.11
C THR A 81 -2.95 2.40 -14.25
N ASP A 82 -2.94 2.67 -12.95
CA ASP A 82 -4.04 2.28 -12.06
C ASP A 82 -5.10 3.39 -11.97
N LEU A 83 -6.30 3.12 -12.47
CA LEU A 83 -7.41 4.08 -12.52
C LEU A 83 -8.43 3.82 -11.40
N PRO A 84 -8.86 4.84 -10.63
CA PRO A 84 -8.47 6.26 -10.73
C PRO A 84 -7.31 6.65 -9.79
N SER A 85 -6.66 5.69 -9.11
CA SER A 85 -5.76 5.97 -7.99
C SER A 85 -4.51 6.76 -8.40
N GLU A 86 -3.78 6.34 -9.43
CA GLU A 86 -2.53 6.97 -9.86
C GLU A 86 -2.74 8.41 -10.37
N PRO A 87 -3.76 8.71 -11.21
CA PRO A 87 -4.08 10.09 -11.55
C PRO A 87 -4.38 10.96 -10.32
N ILE A 88 -5.10 10.44 -9.33
CA ILE A 88 -5.35 11.16 -8.07
C ILE A 88 -4.05 11.39 -7.30
N MET A 89 -3.14 10.40 -7.27
CA MET A 89 -1.83 10.54 -6.64
C MET A 89 -1.00 11.65 -7.30
N MET A 90 -0.99 11.72 -8.63
CA MET A 90 -0.32 12.79 -9.38
C MET A 90 -0.92 14.16 -9.09
N LEU A 91 -2.26 14.26 -8.99
CA LEU A 91 -2.94 15.50 -8.60
C LEU A 91 -2.59 15.92 -7.17
N LEU A 92 -2.59 14.99 -6.22
CA LEU A 92 -2.19 15.25 -4.83
C LEU A 92 -0.71 15.67 -4.74
N PHE A 93 0.16 15.10 -5.59
CA PHE A 93 1.55 15.52 -5.71
C PHE A 93 1.64 16.97 -6.21
N GLY A 94 0.91 17.32 -7.28
CA GLY A 94 0.84 18.70 -7.78
C GLY A 94 0.34 19.69 -6.72
N ILE A 95 -0.73 19.34 -5.98
CA ILE A 95 -1.25 20.14 -4.86
C ILE A 95 -0.17 20.31 -3.78
N SER A 96 0.57 19.25 -3.46
CA SER A 96 1.65 19.30 -2.46
C SER A 96 2.75 20.28 -2.87
N LEU A 97 3.14 20.30 -4.16
CA LEU A 97 4.10 21.27 -4.70
C LEU A 97 3.57 22.70 -4.62
N LEU A 98 2.31 22.94 -5.01
CA LEU A 98 1.68 24.26 -4.90
C LEU A 98 1.65 24.77 -3.46
N LEU A 99 1.29 23.91 -2.51
CA LEU A 99 1.30 24.24 -1.08
C LEU A 99 2.73 24.52 -0.56
N PHE A 100 3.73 23.83 -1.10
CA PHE A 100 5.14 24.10 -0.81
C PHE A 100 5.57 25.49 -1.30
N CYS A 101 5.27 25.82 -2.56
CA CYS A 101 5.54 27.14 -3.15
C CYS A 101 4.78 28.27 -2.42
N ALA A 102 3.55 28.02 -1.99
CA ALA A 102 2.74 28.94 -1.19
C ALA A 102 3.21 29.07 0.28
N LYS A 103 4.36 28.46 0.64
CA LYS A 103 4.95 28.46 1.99
C LYS A 103 4.03 27.88 3.08
N ALA A 104 3.00 27.11 2.72
CA ALA A 104 2.07 26.50 3.68
C ALA A 104 2.77 25.51 4.64
N PHE A 105 3.89 24.93 4.21
CA PHE A 105 4.74 24.06 5.03
C PHE A 105 5.71 24.82 5.95
N HIS A 106 6.05 26.08 5.64
CA HIS A 106 7.16 26.81 6.29
C HIS A 106 6.84 27.26 7.71
N SER A 107 5.58 27.58 8.01
CA SER A 107 5.18 28.11 9.33
C SER A 107 5.39 27.10 10.48
N LYS A 108 5.55 25.80 10.19
CA LYS A 108 5.75 24.73 11.18
C LYS A 108 6.72 23.66 10.68
N LEU A 109 7.87 24.08 10.16
CA LEU A 109 8.88 23.18 9.59
C LEU A 109 9.32 22.07 10.57
N SER A 110 9.34 22.37 11.88
CA SER A 110 9.67 21.41 12.94
C SER A 110 8.80 20.16 12.98
N ARG A 111 7.60 20.19 12.38
CA ARG A 111 6.74 19.00 12.25
C ARG A 111 7.27 17.99 11.23
N TYR A 112 7.96 18.48 10.20
CA TYR A 112 8.47 17.66 9.10
C TYR A 112 9.92 17.24 9.30
N ILE A 113 10.62 17.82 10.28
CA ILE A 113 12.00 17.45 10.60
C ILE A 113 11.97 16.41 11.72
N ASN A 114 12.18 15.15 11.35
CA ASN A 114 12.36 14.04 12.27
C ASN A 114 13.23 12.95 11.60
N PRO A 115 13.76 11.97 12.35
CA PRO A 115 14.67 10.97 11.78
C PRO A 115 14.05 10.14 10.64
N ILE A 116 12.75 9.87 10.68
CA ILE A 116 12.04 9.14 9.61
C ILE A 116 12.06 9.98 8.33
N SER A 117 11.75 11.27 8.42
CA SER A 117 11.79 12.18 7.27
C SER A 117 13.20 12.29 6.68
N GLY A 118 14.22 12.37 7.53
CA GLY A 118 15.63 12.39 7.09
C GLY A 118 16.01 11.14 6.31
N LEU A 119 15.72 9.95 6.85
CA LEU A 119 16.01 8.68 6.17
C LEU A 119 15.20 8.51 4.88
N LEU A 120 13.96 8.99 4.85
CA LEU A 120 13.13 8.94 3.65
C LEU A 120 13.68 9.84 2.53
N VAL A 121 14.16 11.04 2.88
CA VAL A 121 14.84 11.93 1.92
C VAL A 121 16.14 11.31 1.44
N VAL A 122 16.96 10.74 2.33
CA VAL A 122 18.19 10.03 1.96
C VAL A 122 17.90 8.87 0.99
N HIS A 123 16.87 8.07 1.27
CA HIS A 123 16.44 7.00 0.38
C HIS A 123 16.00 7.54 -0.99
N LEU A 124 15.19 8.60 -1.03
CA LEU A 124 14.76 9.22 -2.28
C LEU A 124 15.94 9.77 -3.09
N MET A 125 16.92 10.40 -2.43
CA MET A 125 18.14 10.88 -3.09
C MET A 125 18.97 9.71 -3.62
N TRP A 126 19.02 8.58 -2.91
CA TRP A 126 19.71 7.39 -3.39
C TRP A 126 19.04 6.80 -4.63
N ILE A 127 17.70 6.70 -4.64
CA ILE A 127 16.93 6.26 -5.82
C ILE A 127 17.23 7.16 -7.03
N PHE A 128 17.35 8.48 -6.81
CA PHE A 128 17.76 9.41 -7.86
C PHE A 128 19.17 9.10 -8.39
N ILE A 129 20.14 8.88 -7.49
CA ILE A 129 21.52 8.54 -7.87
C ILE A 129 21.57 7.23 -8.66
N THR A 130 20.87 6.18 -8.23
CA THR A 130 20.86 4.90 -8.94
C THR A 130 20.10 4.96 -10.27
N THR A 131 19.13 5.87 -10.40
CA THR A 131 18.48 6.18 -11.68
C THR A 131 19.46 6.79 -12.68
N LEU A 132 20.30 7.75 -12.25
CA LEU A 132 21.32 8.36 -13.11
C LEU A 132 22.35 7.34 -13.62
N ASN A 133 22.65 6.31 -12.82
CA ASN A 133 23.61 5.26 -13.14
C ASN A 133 22.97 4.00 -13.75
N SER A 134 21.68 4.04 -14.08
CA SER A 134 20.96 2.89 -14.63
C SER A 134 21.28 2.67 -16.11
N GLU A 135 21.40 1.39 -16.50
CA GLU A 135 21.47 0.98 -17.92
C GLU A 135 20.18 1.30 -18.69
N TYR A 136 19.04 1.30 -18.00
CA TYR A 136 17.73 1.61 -18.56
C TYR A 136 17.19 2.95 -18.01
N PHE A 137 17.93 4.02 -18.27
CA PHE A 137 17.68 5.37 -17.73
C PHE A 137 16.21 5.82 -17.80
N VAL A 138 15.53 5.63 -18.94
CA VAL A 138 14.13 6.05 -19.13
C VAL A 138 13.17 5.26 -18.23
N LEU A 139 13.41 3.96 -18.07
CA LEU A 139 12.61 3.09 -17.21
C LEU A 139 12.78 3.47 -15.75
N SER A 140 14.03 3.58 -15.29
CA SER A 140 14.34 4.02 -13.92
C SER A 140 13.84 5.43 -13.63
N GLY A 141 13.91 6.34 -14.62
CA GLY A 141 13.35 7.68 -14.51
C GLY A 141 11.85 7.69 -14.24
N LYS A 142 11.08 6.83 -14.93
CA LYS A 142 9.65 6.66 -14.67
C LYS A 142 9.38 6.15 -13.26
N ILE A 143 10.15 5.17 -12.77
CA ILE A 143 10.01 4.64 -11.42
C ILE A 143 10.36 5.69 -10.36
N PHE A 144 11.43 6.46 -10.56
CA PHE A 144 11.78 7.57 -9.68
C PHE A 144 10.68 8.62 -9.60
N LEU A 145 10.12 9.03 -10.76
CA LEU A 145 8.97 9.93 -10.80
C LEU A 145 7.77 9.34 -10.06
N ALA A 146 7.52 8.03 -10.24
CA ALA A 146 6.46 7.37 -9.53
C ALA A 146 6.65 7.45 -8.02
N LYS A 147 7.85 7.16 -7.52
CA LYS A 147 8.18 7.29 -6.09
C LYS A 147 7.86 8.67 -5.51
N LEU A 148 7.98 9.76 -6.29
CA LEU A 148 7.63 11.11 -5.82
C LEU A 148 6.14 11.22 -5.50
N TRP A 149 5.25 10.74 -6.38
CA TRP A 149 3.81 10.80 -6.15
C TRP A 149 3.28 9.74 -5.16
N TYR A 150 4.12 8.79 -4.73
CA TYR A 150 3.84 7.98 -3.54
C TYR A 150 4.32 8.66 -2.24
N ILE A 151 5.58 9.10 -2.19
CA ILE A 151 6.19 9.63 -0.97
C ILE A 151 5.57 10.98 -0.57
N ILE A 152 5.43 11.91 -1.50
CA ILE A 152 5.05 13.29 -1.17
C ILE A 152 3.60 13.38 -0.68
N PRO A 153 2.61 12.82 -1.38
CA PRO A 153 1.23 12.79 -0.91
C PRO A 153 1.04 11.99 0.39
N PHE A 154 1.60 10.78 0.47
CA PHE A 154 1.24 9.88 1.56
C PHE A 154 2.15 10.00 2.79
N TYR A 155 3.31 10.65 2.66
CA TYR A 155 4.13 11.02 3.81
C TYR A 155 3.97 12.51 4.19
N PHE A 156 4.43 13.43 3.33
CA PHE A 156 4.52 14.84 3.68
C PHE A 156 3.16 15.56 3.71
N LEU A 157 2.30 15.32 2.72
CA LEU A 157 0.95 15.89 2.71
C LEU A 157 0.08 15.27 3.81
N SER A 158 0.24 13.98 4.13
CA SER A 158 -0.40 13.37 5.32
C SER A 158 -0.06 14.11 6.62
N ILE A 159 1.21 14.46 6.85
CA ILE A 159 1.65 15.27 8.01
C ILE A 159 0.99 16.66 8.02
N HIS A 160 0.75 17.22 6.82
CA HIS A 160 0.08 18.50 6.65
C HIS A 160 -1.43 18.42 6.93
N ILE A 161 -2.12 17.42 6.39
CA ILE A 161 -3.58 17.29 6.43
C ILE A 161 -4.06 16.72 7.76
N LEU A 162 -3.40 15.68 8.29
CA LEU A 162 -3.85 14.93 9.47
C LEU A 162 -3.43 15.63 10.78
N LYS A 163 -4.07 16.76 11.08
CA LYS A 163 -3.75 17.57 12.26
C LYS A 163 -4.47 17.06 13.51
N GLN A 164 -5.72 16.64 13.35
CA GLN A 164 -6.61 16.19 14.41
C GLN A 164 -6.97 14.72 14.25
N LYS A 165 -7.41 14.09 15.34
CA LYS A 165 -7.92 12.70 15.32
C LYS A 165 -9.10 12.56 14.35
N SER A 166 -9.97 13.57 14.27
CA SER A 166 -11.11 13.62 13.37
C SER A 166 -10.70 13.49 11.90
N ASP A 167 -9.57 14.10 11.49
CA ASP A 167 -9.06 14.00 10.12
C ASP A 167 -8.66 12.55 9.78
N LEU A 168 -7.96 11.88 10.71
CA LEU A 168 -7.57 10.49 10.58
C LEU A 168 -8.79 9.56 10.57
N VAL A 169 -9.71 9.74 11.53
CA VAL A 169 -10.95 8.94 11.61
C VAL A 169 -11.78 9.08 10.34
N ARG A 170 -11.90 10.30 9.79
CA ARG A 170 -12.63 10.55 8.54
C ARG A 170 -12.00 9.78 7.37
N MET A 171 -10.68 9.92 7.18
CA MET A 171 -9.93 9.19 6.15
C MET A 171 -10.10 7.68 6.27
N LEU A 172 -9.94 7.14 7.49
CA LEU A 172 -10.07 5.71 7.75
C LEU A 172 -11.49 5.20 7.50
N LYS A 173 -12.53 5.93 7.92
CA LYS A 173 -13.92 5.56 7.65
C LYS A 173 -14.16 5.42 6.14
N PHE A 174 -13.74 6.40 5.33
CA PHE A 174 -13.90 6.33 3.87
C PHE A 174 -13.25 5.08 3.28
N GLY A 175 -11.98 4.81 3.59
CA GLY A 175 -11.30 3.63 3.05
C GLY A 175 -11.87 2.31 3.55
N ILE A 176 -12.21 2.22 4.84
CA ILE A 176 -12.76 1.00 5.44
C ILE A 176 -14.15 0.67 4.88
N PHE A 177 -15.04 1.63 4.75
CA PHE A 177 -16.37 1.35 4.22
C PHE A 177 -16.32 0.99 2.73
N MET A 178 -15.48 1.65 1.94
CA MET A 178 -15.35 1.35 0.52
C MET A 178 -14.69 -0.02 0.29
N LEU A 179 -13.68 -0.37 1.07
CA LEU A 179 -13.07 -1.70 1.02
C LEU A 179 -14.03 -2.79 1.53
N ALA A 180 -14.89 -2.49 2.51
CA ALA A 180 -15.96 -3.41 2.91
C ALA A 180 -16.90 -3.72 1.73
N ILE A 181 -17.29 -2.70 0.95
CA ILE A 181 -18.13 -2.90 -0.25
C ILE A 181 -17.41 -3.78 -1.28
N SER A 182 -16.12 -3.52 -1.57
CA SER A 182 -15.38 -4.36 -2.52
C SER A 182 -15.23 -5.81 -2.03
N ILE A 183 -14.97 -6.03 -0.73
CA ILE A 183 -14.95 -7.36 -0.12
C ILE A 183 -16.30 -8.06 -0.29
N SER A 184 -17.41 -7.37 -0.01
CA SER A 184 -18.75 -7.94 -0.18
C SER A 184 -19.02 -8.34 -1.64
N ILE A 185 -18.63 -7.51 -2.62
CA ILE A 185 -18.75 -7.85 -4.04
C ILE A 185 -17.97 -9.12 -4.38
N VAL A 186 -16.71 -9.20 -3.94
CA VAL A 186 -15.85 -10.37 -4.18
C VAL A 186 -16.43 -11.63 -3.54
N LEU A 187 -16.86 -11.56 -2.27
CA LEU A 187 -17.42 -12.72 -1.57
C LEU A 187 -18.73 -13.21 -2.22
N VAL A 188 -19.57 -12.30 -2.73
CA VAL A 188 -20.76 -12.69 -3.49
C VAL A 188 -20.36 -13.43 -4.77
N ARG A 189 -19.39 -12.92 -5.53
CA ARG A 189 -18.88 -13.60 -6.74
C ARG A 189 -18.28 -14.96 -6.44
N GLN A 190 -17.45 -15.06 -5.40
CA GLN A 190 -16.89 -16.33 -4.97
C GLN A 190 -17.97 -17.32 -4.53
N SER A 191 -19.05 -16.85 -3.88
CA SER A 191 -20.16 -17.72 -3.50
C SER A 191 -20.88 -18.34 -4.69
N MET A 192 -20.96 -17.61 -5.82
CA MET A 192 -21.52 -18.12 -7.07
C MET A 192 -20.65 -19.23 -7.68
N ASN A 193 -19.35 -19.18 -7.41
CA ASN A 193 -18.38 -20.20 -7.82
C ASN A 193 -18.12 -21.24 -6.71
N GLY A 194 -18.99 -21.33 -5.70
CA GLY A 194 -18.88 -22.32 -4.62
C GLY A 194 -17.67 -22.15 -3.70
N PHE A 195 -17.06 -20.95 -3.67
CA PHE A 195 -15.78 -20.68 -3.00
C PHE A 195 -14.66 -21.62 -3.47
N ALA A 196 -14.63 -21.96 -4.76
CA ALA A 196 -13.57 -22.78 -5.33
C ALA A 196 -12.25 -21.98 -5.40
N PHE A 197 -11.13 -22.66 -5.12
CA PHE A 197 -9.80 -22.03 -5.04
C PHE A 197 -9.27 -21.61 -6.42
N ASP A 198 -9.48 -22.45 -7.42
CA ASP A 198 -9.10 -22.23 -8.82
C ASP A 198 -9.81 -21.03 -9.46
N GLU A 199 -11.04 -20.75 -9.01
CA GLU A 199 -11.89 -19.64 -9.47
C GLU A 199 -11.62 -18.30 -8.72
N VAL A 200 -10.68 -18.28 -7.77
CA VAL A 200 -10.49 -17.12 -6.87
C VAL A 200 -10.06 -15.85 -7.61
N ASN A 201 -9.23 -16.00 -8.66
CA ASN A 201 -8.73 -14.85 -9.43
C ASN A 201 -9.83 -14.22 -10.29
N ASP A 202 -10.73 -15.04 -10.83
CA ASP A 202 -11.86 -14.57 -11.64
C ASP A 202 -12.87 -13.80 -10.79
N ALA A 203 -13.07 -14.22 -9.54
CA ALA A 203 -13.98 -13.54 -8.62
C ALA A 203 -13.49 -12.13 -8.20
N VAL A 204 -12.16 -11.92 -8.11
CA VAL A 204 -11.59 -10.63 -7.70
C VAL A 204 -11.40 -9.65 -8.85
N MET A 205 -11.27 -10.13 -10.09
CA MET A 205 -11.15 -9.29 -11.27
C MET A 205 -12.51 -8.62 -11.62
N PRO A 206 -12.53 -7.40 -12.16
CA PRO A 206 -11.37 -6.56 -12.52
C PRO A 206 -10.87 -5.67 -11.36
N ILE A 207 -11.50 -5.73 -10.17
CA ILE A 207 -11.22 -4.79 -9.06
C ILE A 207 -9.80 -4.99 -8.53
N PHE A 208 -9.34 -6.22 -8.44
CA PHE A 208 -7.98 -6.57 -8.01
C PHE A 208 -7.29 -7.38 -9.09
N ARG A 209 -6.00 -7.11 -9.30
CA ARG A 209 -5.16 -7.84 -10.28
C ARG A 209 -5.19 -9.35 -10.03
N ASN A 210 -5.16 -9.74 -8.75
CA ASN A 210 -5.20 -11.12 -8.31
C ASN A 210 -5.63 -11.20 -6.84
N HIS A 211 -5.91 -12.42 -6.39
CA HIS A 211 -6.34 -12.72 -5.02
C HIS A 211 -5.32 -12.30 -3.94
N VAL A 212 -4.02 -12.26 -4.28
CA VAL A 212 -2.96 -11.80 -3.36
C VAL A 212 -3.07 -10.31 -3.10
N ASN A 213 -3.21 -9.51 -4.16
CA ASN A 213 -3.39 -8.06 -4.06
C ASN A 213 -4.67 -7.71 -3.26
N TYR A 214 -5.76 -8.43 -3.52
CA TYR A 214 -6.99 -8.38 -2.71
C TYR A 214 -6.73 -8.68 -1.23
N ALA A 215 -6.04 -9.77 -0.90
CA ALA A 215 -5.74 -10.14 0.48
C ALA A 215 -4.85 -9.12 1.19
N CYS A 216 -3.85 -8.58 0.49
CA CYS A 216 -2.89 -7.61 1.02
C CYS A 216 -3.58 -6.35 1.52
N ILE A 217 -4.44 -5.73 0.71
CA ILE A 217 -5.12 -4.49 1.12
C ILE A 217 -6.03 -4.74 2.34
N ILE A 218 -6.74 -5.87 2.40
CA ILE A 218 -7.62 -6.19 3.54
C ILE A 218 -6.82 -6.28 4.84
N VAL A 219 -5.72 -7.05 4.84
CA VAL A 219 -4.92 -7.25 6.05
C VAL A 219 -4.20 -5.98 6.49
N ILE A 220 -3.84 -5.09 5.56
CA ILE A 220 -3.25 -3.77 5.85
C ILE A 220 -4.25 -2.84 6.56
N PHE A 221 -5.53 -2.92 6.19
CA PHE A 221 -6.60 -2.12 6.78
C PHE A 221 -7.09 -2.65 8.14
N LEU A 222 -6.92 -3.95 8.44
CA LEU A 222 -7.39 -4.56 9.69
C LEU A 222 -6.93 -3.82 10.96
N PRO A 223 -5.66 -3.42 11.13
CA PRO A 223 -5.24 -2.63 12.29
C PRO A 223 -5.95 -1.28 12.42
N TYR A 224 -6.28 -0.63 11.31
CA TYR A 224 -7.00 0.64 11.32
C TYR A 224 -8.49 0.45 11.63
N LEU A 225 -9.09 -0.64 11.16
CA LEU A 225 -10.44 -1.03 11.53
C LEU A 225 -10.53 -1.36 13.02
N TRP A 226 -9.53 -2.04 13.58
CA TRP A 226 -9.39 -2.23 15.01
C TRP A 226 -9.29 -0.88 15.75
N ALA A 227 -8.54 0.09 15.24
CA ALA A 227 -8.50 1.43 15.83
C ALA A 227 -9.87 2.11 15.84
N LEU A 228 -10.65 2.03 14.76
CA LEU A 228 -12.02 2.55 14.72
C LEU A 228 -12.93 1.84 15.72
N PHE A 229 -12.79 0.52 15.89
CA PHE A 229 -13.53 -0.25 16.90
C PHE A 229 -13.24 0.26 18.32
N ILE A 230 -11.98 0.53 18.65
CA ILE A 230 -11.59 1.05 19.97
C ILE A 230 -12.05 2.51 20.15
N TRP A 231 -12.07 3.31 19.09
CA TRP A 231 -12.52 4.70 19.12
C TRP A 231 -14.03 4.90 18.95
N ALA A 232 -14.81 3.82 18.84
CA ALA A 232 -16.25 3.90 18.66
C ALA A 232 -16.91 4.71 19.77
N LEU A 233 -17.75 5.68 19.40
CA LEU A 233 -18.42 6.58 20.35
C LEU A 233 -19.73 5.98 20.89
N SER A 234 -20.29 5.00 20.18
CA SER A 234 -21.55 4.36 20.53
C SER A 234 -21.48 2.83 20.41
N SER A 235 -22.39 2.14 21.10
CA SER A 235 -22.53 0.69 20.98
C SER A 235 -22.82 0.26 19.53
N ASN A 236 -23.63 1.04 18.81
CA ASN A 236 -23.96 0.75 17.40
C ASN A 236 -22.74 0.86 16.49
N GLU A 237 -21.91 1.91 16.65
CA GLU A 237 -20.65 2.01 15.91
C GLU A 237 -19.72 0.84 16.24
N ARG A 238 -19.62 0.45 17.51
CA ARG A 238 -18.78 -0.67 17.94
C ARG A 238 -19.25 -2.00 17.34
N TRP A 239 -20.55 -2.25 17.32
CA TRP A 239 -21.15 -3.41 16.65
C TRP A 239 -20.88 -3.41 15.15
N LEU A 240 -21.05 -2.27 14.48
CA LEU A 240 -20.75 -2.12 13.06
C LEU A 240 -19.28 -2.46 12.75
N TYR A 241 -18.32 -1.88 13.47
CA TYR A 241 -16.91 -2.19 13.25
C TYR A 241 -16.57 -3.64 13.62
N GLY A 242 -17.24 -4.22 14.61
CA GLY A 242 -17.14 -5.65 14.94
C GLY A 242 -17.57 -6.54 13.78
N LEU A 243 -18.72 -6.25 13.17
CA LEU A 243 -19.22 -6.96 11.99
C LEU A 243 -18.28 -6.79 10.80
N LEU A 244 -17.74 -5.58 10.58
CA LEU A 244 -16.76 -5.34 9.52
C LEU A 244 -15.46 -6.13 9.76
N MET A 245 -15.01 -6.31 11.00
CA MET A 245 -13.82 -7.14 11.27
C MET A 245 -14.06 -8.60 10.87
N VAL A 246 -15.27 -9.12 11.11
CA VAL A 246 -15.66 -10.48 10.66
C VAL A 246 -15.67 -10.55 9.14
N LEU A 247 -16.25 -9.55 8.46
CA LEU A 247 -16.25 -9.45 7.00
C LEU A 247 -14.82 -9.44 6.43
N TYR A 248 -13.92 -8.66 7.02
CA TYR A 248 -12.52 -8.59 6.59
C TYR A 248 -11.79 -9.90 6.83
N ALA A 249 -11.99 -10.53 7.99
CA ALA A 249 -11.41 -11.85 8.28
C ALA A 249 -11.90 -12.92 7.29
N ALA A 250 -13.19 -12.89 6.94
CA ALA A 250 -13.75 -13.76 5.89
C ALA A 250 -13.10 -13.47 4.53
N GLY A 251 -12.95 -12.19 4.17
CA GLY A 251 -12.26 -11.78 2.93
C GLY A 251 -10.81 -12.29 2.87
N VAL A 252 -10.05 -12.20 3.97
CA VAL A 252 -8.68 -12.77 4.05
C VAL A 252 -8.72 -14.29 3.95
N TYR A 253 -9.64 -14.95 4.64
CA TYR A 253 -9.74 -16.42 4.64
C TYR A 253 -10.05 -16.96 3.24
N PHE A 254 -11.11 -16.46 2.60
CA PHE A 254 -11.51 -16.86 1.24
C PHE A 254 -10.67 -16.24 0.12
N SER A 255 -9.66 -15.43 0.47
CA SER A 255 -8.62 -15.06 -0.50
C SER A 255 -7.63 -16.19 -0.74
N TYR A 256 -7.57 -17.21 0.14
CA TYR A 256 -6.59 -18.29 0.09
C TYR A 256 -5.11 -17.84 0.07
N THR A 257 -4.84 -16.60 0.48
CA THR A 257 -3.48 -16.04 0.51
C THR A 257 -2.82 -16.32 1.85
N ARG A 258 -1.99 -17.36 1.91
CA ARG A 258 -1.29 -17.80 3.13
C ARG A 258 -0.48 -16.69 3.81
N ALA A 259 0.19 -15.86 3.02
CA ALA A 259 0.98 -14.73 3.51
C ALA A 259 0.12 -13.72 4.30
N ALA A 260 -1.10 -13.45 3.82
CA ALA A 260 -2.03 -12.53 4.44
C ALA A 260 -2.62 -13.13 5.72
N ILE A 261 -3.03 -14.41 5.70
CA ILE A 261 -3.50 -15.13 6.89
C ILE A 261 -2.42 -15.15 7.97
N LEU A 262 -1.17 -15.50 7.61
CA LEU A 262 -0.06 -15.51 8.54
C LEU A 262 0.26 -14.10 9.09
N SER A 263 0.27 -13.08 8.24
CA SER A 263 0.49 -11.69 8.66
C SER A 263 -0.59 -11.20 9.63
N MET A 264 -1.85 -11.59 9.40
CA MET A 264 -2.95 -11.30 10.32
C MET A 264 -2.71 -11.92 11.70
N VAL A 265 -2.30 -13.20 11.76
CA VAL A 265 -2.02 -13.88 13.04
C VAL A 265 -0.78 -13.29 13.72
N LEU A 266 0.31 -13.07 12.96
CA LEU A 266 1.55 -12.48 13.49
C LEU A 266 1.36 -11.05 14.00
N SER A 267 0.38 -10.30 13.49
CA SER A 267 0.06 -8.96 13.99
C SER A 267 -0.30 -8.97 15.48
N ILE A 268 -0.89 -10.05 15.99
CA ILE A 268 -1.20 -10.22 17.42
C ILE A 268 0.10 -10.36 18.22
N VAL A 269 1.08 -11.12 17.72
CA VAL A 269 2.39 -11.27 18.36
C VAL A 269 3.12 -9.92 18.37
N ILE A 270 3.12 -9.22 17.23
CA ILE A 270 3.74 -7.89 17.08
C ILE A 270 3.11 -6.88 18.05
N TYR A 271 1.78 -6.91 18.24
CA TYR A 271 1.11 -6.06 19.23
C TYR A 271 1.71 -6.24 20.64
N TYR A 272 1.97 -7.48 21.06
CA TYR A 272 2.60 -7.75 22.35
C TYR A 272 4.09 -7.37 22.39
N ILE A 273 4.83 -7.57 21.30
CA ILE A 273 6.23 -7.10 21.18
C ILE A 273 6.30 -5.60 21.46
N ILE A 274 5.45 -4.80 20.78
CA ILE A 274 5.38 -3.34 20.96
C ILE A 274 4.97 -3.00 22.39
N LYS A 275 3.91 -3.65 22.91
CA LYS A 275 3.38 -3.39 24.26
C LYS A 275 4.41 -3.69 25.36
N LYS A 276 5.31 -4.66 25.15
CA LYS A 276 6.31 -5.11 26.12
C LYS A 276 7.70 -4.49 25.92
N ARG A 277 7.86 -3.53 25.00
CA ARG A 277 9.16 -2.88 24.70
C ARG A 277 10.21 -3.85 24.15
N LEU A 278 9.77 -4.83 23.36
CA LEU A 278 10.61 -5.91 22.83
C LEU A 278 10.99 -5.69 21.35
N MET A 279 10.72 -4.53 20.75
CA MET A 279 10.99 -4.30 19.33
C MET A 279 12.46 -4.48 18.98
N VAL A 280 13.38 -3.91 19.77
CA VAL A 280 14.82 -4.03 19.51
C VAL A 280 15.32 -5.49 19.60
N PRO A 281 15.01 -6.27 20.67
CA PRO A 281 15.29 -7.70 20.70
C PRO A 281 14.70 -8.48 19.52
N ALA A 282 13.44 -8.20 19.15
CA ALA A 282 12.77 -8.88 18.04
C ALA A 282 13.45 -8.59 16.69
N LEU A 283 13.88 -7.35 16.46
CA LEU A 283 14.65 -6.97 15.26
C LEU A 283 16.02 -7.65 15.23
N ALA A 284 16.73 -7.66 16.36
CA ALA A 284 18.02 -8.33 16.46
C ALA A 284 17.90 -9.85 16.18
N ALA A 285 16.89 -10.50 16.78
CA ALA A 285 16.60 -11.90 16.53
C ALA A 285 16.25 -12.17 15.05
N THR A 286 15.42 -11.32 14.44
CA THR A 286 15.04 -11.44 13.03
C THR A 286 16.25 -11.31 12.11
N MET A 287 17.10 -10.30 12.33
CA MET A 287 18.32 -10.11 11.54
C MET A 287 19.30 -11.27 11.72
N MET A 288 19.44 -11.79 12.93
CA MET A 288 20.29 -12.95 13.21
C MET A 288 19.77 -14.21 12.51
N ILE A 289 18.47 -14.49 12.59
CA ILE A 289 17.84 -15.62 11.89
C ILE A 289 18.04 -15.48 10.37
N ALA A 290 17.83 -14.29 9.81
CA ALA A 290 18.05 -14.03 8.40
C ALA A 290 19.52 -14.25 7.99
N ALA A 291 20.47 -13.74 8.77
CA ALA A 291 21.90 -13.91 8.52
C ALA A 291 22.33 -15.39 8.58
N ILE A 292 21.84 -16.15 9.57
CA ILE A 292 22.09 -17.59 9.69
C ILE A 292 21.49 -18.33 8.50
N GLY A 293 20.24 -18.02 8.12
CA GLY A 293 19.56 -18.64 6.98
C GLY A 293 20.30 -18.40 5.66
N VAL A 294 20.70 -17.16 5.39
CA VAL A 294 21.50 -16.81 4.20
C VAL A 294 22.85 -17.51 4.23
N SER A 295 23.55 -17.50 5.36
CA SER A 295 24.86 -18.17 5.50
C SER A 295 24.75 -19.67 5.27
N PHE A 296 23.69 -20.31 5.77
CA PHE A 296 23.42 -21.73 5.56
C PHE A 296 23.17 -22.08 4.09
N LEU A 297 22.40 -21.24 3.37
CA LEU A 297 22.12 -21.44 1.95
C LEU A 297 23.37 -21.26 1.07
N LEU A 298 24.23 -20.31 1.43
CA LEU A 298 25.48 -20.05 0.70
C LEU A 298 26.59 -21.05 1.03
N TYR A 299 26.58 -21.63 2.24
CA TYR A 299 27.58 -22.62 2.65
C TYR A 299 27.56 -23.82 1.72
N ASN A 300 28.69 -24.10 1.07
CA ASN A 300 28.89 -25.18 0.10
C ASN A 300 27.82 -25.23 -1.01
N ASN A 301 27.31 -24.05 -1.42
CA ASN A 301 26.22 -23.93 -2.39
C ASN A 301 24.98 -24.77 -2.05
N ASN A 302 24.64 -24.89 -0.76
CA ASN A 302 23.48 -25.65 -0.29
C ASN A 302 22.16 -25.25 -0.97
N TYR A 303 22.04 -24.00 -1.44
CA TYR A 303 20.88 -23.56 -2.23
C TYR A 303 20.61 -24.45 -3.45
N LEU A 304 21.63 -25.07 -4.06
CA LEU A 304 21.50 -26.00 -5.19
C LEU A 304 20.71 -27.28 -4.83
N ARG A 305 20.63 -27.64 -3.55
CA ARG A 305 19.85 -28.80 -3.07
C ARG A 305 18.34 -28.55 -3.09
N TYR A 306 17.92 -27.30 -3.27
CA TYR A 306 16.53 -26.88 -3.33
C TYR A 306 16.10 -26.58 -4.77
N ASN A 307 16.78 -27.18 -5.76
CA ASN A 307 16.37 -27.06 -7.15
C ASN A 307 15.04 -27.79 -7.40
N PRO A 308 14.17 -27.25 -8.26
CA PRO A 308 12.90 -27.88 -8.59
C PRO A 308 13.11 -29.25 -9.22
N VAL A 309 12.34 -30.24 -8.77
CA VAL A 309 12.22 -31.54 -9.45
C VAL A 309 11.07 -31.42 -10.44
N PHE A 310 11.40 -31.31 -11.73
CA PHE A 310 10.47 -31.00 -12.82
C PHE A 310 9.20 -31.89 -12.82
N GLU A 311 9.33 -33.16 -12.45
CA GLU A 311 8.23 -34.14 -12.41
C GLU A 311 7.25 -33.95 -11.24
N ARG A 312 7.63 -33.18 -10.21
CA ARG A 312 6.83 -32.98 -8.98
C ARG A 312 6.37 -31.55 -8.78
N THR A 313 6.98 -30.59 -9.47
CA THR A 313 6.62 -29.17 -9.38
C THR A 313 5.41 -28.85 -10.27
N ILE A 314 4.21 -28.87 -9.68
CA ILE A 314 2.94 -28.69 -10.40
C ILE A 314 2.07 -27.58 -9.80
N THR A 315 1.14 -27.04 -10.59
CA THR A 315 0.10 -26.12 -10.10
C THR A 315 -1.00 -26.90 -9.39
N HIS A 316 -1.36 -26.49 -8.18
CA HIS A 316 -2.39 -27.18 -7.38
C HIS A 316 -3.71 -26.40 -7.37
N GLN A 317 -4.81 -27.08 -7.72
CA GLN A 317 -6.16 -26.50 -7.77
C GLN A 317 -6.93 -26.59 -6.44
N ARG A 318 -6.29 -27.08 -5.38
CA ARG A 318 -6.90 -27.22 -4.05
C ARG A 318 -6.02 -26.59 -2.99
N PHE A 319 -6.61 -25.79 -2.12
CA PHE A 319 -5.88 -25.02 -1.10
C PHE A 319 -5.12 -25.90 -0.09
N ASP A 320 -5.70 -27.02 0.34
CA ASP A 320 -5.03 -27.97 1.24
C ASP A 320 -3.78 -28.58 0.58
N LYS A 321 -3.90 -28.95 -0.70
CA LYS A 321 -2.77 -29.46 -1.49
C LYS A 321 -1.72 -28.37 -1.74
N LEU A 322 -2.12 -27.12 -1.94
CA LEU A 322 -1.20 -25.99 -2.08
C LEU A 322 -0.35 -25.78 -0.82
N ILE A 323 -0.95 -25.88 0.38
CA ILE A 323 -0.21 -25.78 1.65
C ILE A 323 0.85 -26.88 1.73
N THR A 324 0.47 -28.12 1.47
CA THR A 324 1.39 -29.27 1.49
C THR A 324 2.48 -29.15 0.43
N ALA A 325 2.13 -28.75 -0.79
CA ALA A 325 3.08 -28.61 -1.89
C ALA A 325 4.12 -27.52 -1.63
N THR A 326 3.73 -26.36 -1.11
CA THR A 326 4.72 -25.32 -0.76
C THR A 326 5.59 -25.74 0.41
N TYR A 327 5.05 -26.47 1.39
CA TYR A 327 5.88 -27.04 2.45
C TYR A 327 6.92 -28.02 1.88
N ASN A 328 6.53 -28.80 0.87
CA ASN A 328 7.41 -29.74 0.18
C ASN A 328 8.28 -29.12 -0.94
N MET A 329 8.16 -27.80 -1.20
CA MET A 329 8.81 -27.14 -2.35
C MET A 329 8.39 -27.69 -3.74
N GLU A 330 7.19 -28.26 -3.83
CA GLU A 330 6.57 -28.84 -5.03
C GLU A 330 5.56 -27.88 -5.70
N ASP A 331 5.35 -26.69 -5.13
CA ASP A 331 4.50 -25.65 -5.70
C ASP A 331 5.25 -24.81 -6.74
N ILE A 332 4.71 -24.72 -7.96
CA ILE A 332 5.37 -24.01 -9.06
C ILE A 332 5.54 -22.52 -8.81
N SER A 333 4.57 -21.88 -8.15
CA SER A 333 4.67 -20.45 -7.81
C SER A 333 5.84 -20.20 -6.86
N THR A 334 6.08 -21.13 -5.93
CA THR A 334 7.21 -21.09 -5.00
C THR A 334 8.54 -21.32 -5.72
N MET A 335 8.62 -22.28 -6.64
CA MET A 335 9.86 -22.57 -7.38
C MET A 335 10.24 -21.46 -8.36
N GLU A 336 9.27 -20.81 -9.00
CA GLU A 336 9.50 -19.62 -9.84
C GLU A 336 10.06 -18.43 -9.05
N ARG A 337 9.70 -18.29 -7.77
CA ARG A 337 10.33 -17.31 -6.88
C ARG A 337 11.77 -17.68 -6.59
N VAL A 338 12.05 -18.94 -6.26
CA VAL A 338 13.42 -19.42 -6.02
C VAL A 338 14.30 -19.22 -7.26
N TYR A 339 13.79 -19.53 -8.45
CA TYR A 339 14.47 -19.29 -9.72
C TYR A 339 14.89 -17.81 -9.87
N ARG A 340 13.96 -16.88 -9.67
CA ARG A 340 14.23 -15.43 -9.72
C ARG A 340 15.14 -14.97 -8.58
N TRP A 341 15.06 -15.56 -7.40
CA TRP A 341 15.93 -15.24 -6.27
C TRP A 341 17.38 -15.63 -6.57
N VAL A 342 17.61 -16.81 -7.13
CA VAL A 342 18.96 -17.26 -7.54
C VAL A 342 19.52 -16.30 -8.58
N ALA A 343 18.75 -15.93 -9.61
CA ALA A 343 19.16 -14.94 -10.61
C ALA A 343 19.48 -13.58 -9.96
N GLY A 344 18.61 -13.11 -9.05
CA GLY A 344 18.80 -11.89 -8.29
C GLY A 344 20.09 -11.87 -7.46
N ILE A 345 20.46 -12.99 -6.83
CA ILE A 345 21.73 -13.09 -6.09
C ILE A 345 22.94 -13.02 -7.04
N GLN A 346 22.86 -13.58 -8.25
CA GLN A 346 23.94 -13.42 -9.23
C GLN A 346 24.05 -11.97 -9.73
N MET A 347 22.92 -11.29 -9.95
CA MET A 347 22.90 -9.86 -10.26
C MET A 347 23.58 -9.03 -9.15
N VAL A 348 23.23 -9.29 -7.88
CA VAL A 348 23.85 -8.60 -6.74
C VAL A 348 25.36 -8.78 -6.70
N LYS A 349 25.89 -9.95 -7.06
CA LYS A 349 27.36 -10.17 -7.11
C LYS A 349 28.05 -9.35 -8.19
N ASP A 350 27.36 -9.08 -9.29
CA ASP A 350 27.91 -8.33 -10.43
C ASP A 350 27.93 -6.81 -10.15
N LYS A 351 26.85 -6.25 -9.58
CA LYS A 351 26.77 -4.83 -9.21
C LYS A 351 26.42 -4.60 -7.73
N PRO A 352 27.29 -4.98 -6.78
CA PRO A 352 26.95 -5.05 -5.36
C PRO A 352 26.69 -3.70 -4.69
N MET A 353 27.28 -2.61 -5.17
CA MET A 353 27.21 -1.32 -4.47
C MET A 353 26.03 -0.44 -4.90
N MET A 354 25.81 -0.29 -6.22
CA MET A 354 24.78 0.59 -6.77
C MET A 354 23.60 -0.14 -7.42
N GLY A 355 23.72 -1.44 -7.68
CA GLY A 355 22.70 -2.21 -8.39
C GLY A 355 22.58 -1.84 -9.87
N PHE A 356 21.46 -2.23 -10.48
CA PHE A 356 21.17 -2.03 -11.91
C PHE A 356 20.29 -0.80 -12.22
N GLY A 357 19.74 -0.18 -11.18
CA GLY A 357 18.80 0.93 -11.28
C GLY A 357 17.35 0.50 -10.98
N PRO A 358 16.49 1.44 -10.55
CA PRO A 358 15.08 1.15 -10.25
C PRO A 358 14.30 0.60 -11.45
N GLY A 359 13.49 -0.44 -11.23
CA GLY A 359 12.62 -1.05 -12.22
C GLY A 359 13.31 -1.90 -13.29
N THR A 360 14.62 -2.12 -13.21
CA THR A 360 15.36 -2.82 -14.27
C THR A 360 15.38 -4.33 -14.10
N PHE A 361 14.93 -4.88 -12.97
CA PHE A 361 15.02 -6.33 -12.69
C PHE A 361 14.51 -7.17 -13.88
N TYR A 362 13.28 -6.93 -14.34
CA TYR A 362 12.67 -7.69 -15.43
C TYR A 362 13.49 -7.64 -16.73
N SER A 363 14.12 -6.50 -17.03
CA SER A 363 14.87 -6.30 -18.29
C SER A 363 16.27 -6.90 -18.27
N THR A 364 16.74 -7.38 -17.11
CA THR A 364 18.15 -7.79 -16.93
C THR A 364 18.28 -9.21 -16.37
N TYR A 365 17.32 -9.70 -15.58
CA TYR A 365 17.52 -10.92 -14.79
C TYR A 365 17.73 -12.19 -15.62
N GLU A 366 17.19 -12.27 -16.84
CA GLU A 366 17.26 -13.47 -17.69
C GLU A 366 18.72 -13.91 -17.95
N ALA A 367 19.63 -12.95 -18.16
CA ALA A 367 21.05 -13.20 -18.39
C ALA A 367 21.78 -13.79 -17.16
N TYR A 368 21.16 -13.73 -15.98
CA TYR A 368 21.71 -14.19 -14.71
C TYR A 368 21.03 -15.46 -14.21
N THR A 369 20.14 -16.05 -15.00
CA THR A 369 19.40 -17.25 -14.62
C THR A 369 20.28 -18.51 -14.67
N VAL A 370 19.92 -19.49 -13.84
CA VAL A 370 20.60 -20.79 -13.78
C VAL A 370 19.65 -21.85 -14.31
N THR A 371 20.05 -22.56 -15.36
CA THR A 371 19.20 -23.54 -16.07
C THR A 371 18.68 -24.65 -15.16
N SER A 372 19.44 -25.05 -14.14
CA SER A 372 19.02 -26.07 -13.17
C SER A 372 17.81 -25.69 -12.30
N PHE A 373 17.36 -24.43 -12.34
CA PHE A 373 16.18 -23.94 -11.64
C PHE A 373 15.02 -23.57 -12.58
N GLN A 374 15.18 -23.74 -13.89
CA GLN A 374 14.12 -23.45 -14.85
C GLN A 374 12.95 -24.43 -14.68
N THR A 375 11.73 -23.90 -14.76
CA THR A 375 10.49 -24.68 -14.90
C THR A 375 9.86 -24.39 -16.26
N TYR A 376 8.73 -25.02 -16.57
CA TYR A 376 8.02 -24.82 -17.85
C TYR A 376 7.33 -23.44 -17.99
N VAL A 377 7.36 -22.58 -16.95
CA VAL A 377 6.77 -21.22 -16.95
C VAL A 377 7.80 -20.12 -16.70
N SER A 378 9.10 -20.43 -16.79
CA SER A 378 10.18 -19.48 -16.54
C SER A 378 10.30 -18.33 -17.56
N ASP A 379 9.56 -18.39 -18.66
CA ASP A 379 9.47 -17.35 -19.71
C ASP A 379 8.82 -16.02 -19.22
N ASN A 380 8.25 -16.01 -18.02
CA ASN A 380 7.75 -14.82 -17.30
C ASN A 380 6.92 -13.82 -18.15
N PRO A 381 5.87 -14.28 -18.87
CA PRO A 381 5.06 -13.42 -19.75
C PRO A 381 4.33 -12.32 -18.97
N GLU A 382 4.08 -12.52 -17.67
CA GLU A 382 3.40 -11.57 -16.78
C GLU A 382 4.32 -10.45 -16.27
N LYS A 383 5.60 -10.44 -16.65
CA LYS A 383 6.61 -9.45 -16.20
C LYS A 383 6.74 -9.37 -14.68
N SER A 384 6.62 -10.52 -14.00
CA SER A 384 6.77 -10.61 -12.56
C SER A 384 8.20 -10.28 -12.12
N THR A 385 8.33 -9.62 -10.98
CA THR A 385 9.62 -9.29 -10.39
C THR A 385 10.14 -10.44 -9.52
N VAL A 386 11.18 -10.16 -8.72
CA VAL A 386 11.78 -11.11 -7.77
C VAL A 386 10.84 -11.53 -6.61
N HIS A 387 9.67 -10.90 -6.42
CA HIS A 387 8.72 -11.24 -5.35
C HIS A 387 9.34 -11.31 -3.95
N ASN A 388 10.29 -10.42 -3.69
CA ASN A 388 10.86 -10.14 -2.38
C ASN A 388 11.38 -8.72 -2.45
N TYR A 389 10.68 -7.77 -1.83
CA TYR A 389 11.02 -6.36 -1.97
C TYR A 389 12.41 -6.02 -1.40
N PHE A 390 12.84 -6.72 -0.35
CA PHE A 390 14.17 -6.52 0.23
C PHE A 390 15.27 -6.90 -0.74
N LEU A 391 15.11 -8.05 -1.42
CA LEU A 391 16.01 -8.50 -2.46
C LEU A 391 15.92 -7.61 -3.71
N LEU A 392 14.71 -7.14 -4.07
CA LEU A 392 14.50 -6.20 -5.17
C LEU A 392 15.30 -4.91 -4.97
N ILE A 393 15.20 -4.30 -3.78
CA ILE A 393 15.98 -3.10 -3.43
C ILE A 393 17.48 -3.39 -3.49
N PHE A 394 17.93 -4.57 -3.04
CA PHE A 394 19.35 -4.91 -3.12
C PHE A 394 19.84 -5.07 -4.57
N ILE A 395 19.03 -5.68 -5.45
CA ILE A 395 19.37 -5.83 -6.87
C ILE A 395 19.39 -4.46 -7.58
N GLU A 396 18.35 -3.65 -7.37
CA GLU A 396 18.16 -2.42 -8.15
C GLU A 396 18.92 -1.22 -7.59
N GLN A 397 19.16 -1.18 -6.28
CA GLN A 397 19.81 -0.04 -5.61
C GLN A 397 21.11 -0.41 -4.90
N GLY A 398 21.53 -1.67 -4.96
CA GLY A 398 22.76 -2.16 -4.35
C GLY A 398 22.73 -2.17 -2.82
N MET A 399 23.87 -2.50 -2.23
CA MET A 399 24.06 -2.59 -0.78
C MET A 399 23.74 -1.26 -0.09
N VAL A 400 24.11 -0.14 -0.71
CA VAL A 400 23.88 1.19 -0.13
C VAL A 400 22.38 1.47 -0.01
N GLY A 401 21.61 1.23 -1.07
CA GLY A 401 20.16 1.42 -1.06
C GLY A 401 19.47 0.45 -0.10
N PHE A 402 19.90 -0.80 -0.09
CA PHE A 402 19.43 -1.81 0.86
C PHE A 402 19.63 -1.38 2.32
N LEU A 403 20.83 -0.92 2.69
CA LEU A 403 21.12 -0.47 4.06
C LEU A 403 20.33 0.78 4.45
N ILE A 404 20.13 1.72 3.52
CA ILE A 404 19.28 2.90 3.75
C ILE A 404 17.83 2.46 4.01
N PHE A 405 17.30 1.54 3.19
CA PHE A 405 15.93 1.04 3.34
C PHE A 405 15.73 0.26 4.65
N ILE A 406 16.67 -0.62 5.01
CA ILE A 406 16.63 -1.34 6.30
C ILE A 406 16.72 -0.37 7.47
N SER A 407 17.59 0.63 7.39
CA SER A 407 17.70 1.67 8.43
C SER A 407 16.41 2.46 8.59
N LEU A 408 15.75 2.81 7.48
CA LEU A 408 14.43 3.44 7.49
C LEU A 408 13.39 2.56 8.21
N CYS A 409 13.30 1.28 7.84
CA CYS A 409 12.38 0.34 8.48
C CYS A 409 12.64 0.19 9.99
N ILE A 410 13.90 0.02 10.40
CA ILE A 410 14.29 -0.07 11.81
C ILE A 410 13.95 1.23 12.55
N ALA A 411 14.26 2.38 11.97
CA ALA A 411 13.97 3.67 12.59
C ALA A 411 12.47 3.87 12.81
N VAL A 412 11.62 3.53 11.84
CA VAL A 412 10.16 3.61 11.96
C VAL A 412 9.66 2.72 13.10
N LEU A 413 10.14 1.47 13.19
CA LEU A 413 9.71 0.52 14.21
C LEU A 413 10.16 0.91 15.62
N VAL A 414 11.42 1.31 15.78
CA VAL A 414 11.98 1.72 17.07
C VAL A 414 11.39 3.05 17.54
N LEU A 415 11.27 4.04 16.65
CA LEU A 415 10.66 5.33 16.99
C LEU A 415 9.15 5.20 17.21
N GLY A 416 8.48 4.33 16.47
CA GLY A 416 7.08 3.98 16.68
C GLY A 416 6.83 3.44 18.08
N GLU A 417 7.61 2.42 18.49
CA GLU A 417 7.50 1.84 19.84
C GLU A 417 7.80 2.88 20.92
N ARG A 418 8.90 3.64 20.78
CA ARG A 418 9.24 4.72 21.72
C ARG A 418 8.13 5.76 21.82
N THR A 419 7.53 6.14 20.71
CA THR A 419 6.41 7.09 20.65
C THR A 419 5.18 6.52 21.36
N TYR A 420 4.81 5.27 21.08
CA TYR A 420 3.70 4.58 21.73
C TYR A 420 3.83 4.60 23.27
N HIS A 421 5.04 4.38 23.80
CA HIS A 421 5.30 4.39 25.24
C HIS A 421 5.41 5.78 25.86
N LYS A 422 5.73 6.81 25.07
CA LYS A 422 5.77 8.21 25.53
C LYS A 422 4.39 8.89 25.56
N LEU A 423 3.46 8.44 24.70
CA LEU A 423 2.13 9.04 24.61
C LEU A 423 1.30 8.73 25.87
N THR A 424 0.72 9.77 26.46
CA THR A 424 -0.15 9.67 27.64
C THR A 424 -1.59 9.34 27.26
N LYS A 425 -2.11 9.95 26.18
CA LYS A 425 -3.48 9.75 25.69
C LYS A 425 -3.65 8.35 25.10
N ALA A 426 -4.62 7.60 25.61
CA ALA A 426 -4.95 6.26 25.11
C ALA A 426 -5.31 6.26 23.63
N GLU A 427 -6.05 7.28 23.16
CA GLU A 427 -6.46 7.37 21.77
C GLU A 427 -5.28 7.53 20.81
N ASP A 428 -4.30 8.36 21.17
CA ASP A 428 -3.10 8.58 20.35
C ASP A 428 -2.24 7.31 20.28
N ARG A 429 -2.16 6.56 21.39
CA ARG A 429 -1.48 5.24 21.43
C ARG A 429 -2.11 4.24 20.47
N VAL A 430 -3.44 4.23 20.35
CA VAL A 430 -4.16 3.37 19.41
C VAL A 430 -3.80 3.71 17.95
N ALA A 431 -3.68 5.00 17.62
CA ALA A 431 -3.30 5.44 16.27
C ALA A 431 -1.90 4.95 15.89
N VAL A 432 -0.93 5.13 16.80
CA VAL A 432 0.45 4.66 16.60
C VAL A 432 0.52 3.14 16.51
N MET A 433 -0.20 2.43 17.39
CA MET A 433 -0.25 0.97 17.35
C MET A 433 -0.81 0.46 16.01
N ALA A 434 -1.92 1.03 15.53
CA ALA A 434 -2.50 0.63 14.25
C ALA A 434 -1.55 0.88 13.07
N ALA A 435 -0.88 2.04 13.03
CA ALA A 435 0.12 2.36 12.01
C ALA A 435 1.33 1.41 12.08
N MET A 436 1.83 1.08 13.27
CA MET A 436 2.93 0.13 13.43
C MET A 436 2.54 -1.29 12.98
N LEU A 437 1.37 -1.77 13.38
CA LEU A 437 0.87 -3.08 12.95
C LEU A 437 0.70 -3.15 11.44
N SER A 438 0.10 -2.12 10.83
CA SER A 438 -0.05 -2.03 9.38
C SER A 438 1.31 -2.00 8.67
N PHE A 439 2.26 -1.20 9.16
CA PHE A 439 3.63 -1.17 8.65
C PHE A 439 4.33 -2.53 8.74
N CYS A 440 4.25 -3.21 9.89
CA CYS A 440 4.82 -4.56 10.05
C CYS A 440 4.17 -5.59 9.12
N ILE A 441 2.85 -5.54 8.94
CA ILE A 441 2.13 -6.40 7.98
C ILE A 441 2.64 -6.18 6.57
N ILE A 442 2.84 -4.91 6.16
CA ILE A 442 3.43 -4.60 4.86
C ILE A 442 4.84 -5.20 4.75
N LEU A 443 5.70 -5.05 5.77
CA LEU A 443 7.04 -5.66 5.74
C LEU A 443 6.99 -7.19 5.64
N LEU A 444 6.10 -7.85 6.38
CA LEU A 444 5.92 -9.31 6.33
C LEU A 444 5.47 -9.76 4.94
N LEU A 445 4.47 -9.09 4.34
CA LEU A 445 4.01 -9.40 2.99
C LEU A 445 5.14 -9.23 1.96
N ASN A 446 6.01 -8.23 2.13
CA ASN A 446 7.12 -7.94 1.23
C ASN A 446 8.34 -8.87 1.37
N THR A 447 8.30 -9.83 2.32
CA THR A 447 9.32 -10.91 2.36
C THR A 447 9.14 -11.92 1.22
N ILE A 448 7.92 -12.03 0.70
CA ILE A 448 7.55 -12.98 -0.35
C ILE A 448 6.67 -12.34 -1.45
N ASN A 449 6.62 -11.01 -1.48
CA ASN A 449 6.01 -10.18 -2.51
C ASN A 449 6.77 -8.84 -2.60
N ASP A 450 6.31 -7.96 -3.48
CA ASP A 450 6.92 -6.67 -3.84
C ASP A 450 5.84 -5.56 -3.95
N MET A 451 4.95 -5.53 -2.96
CA MET A 451 3.69 -4.78 -3.03
C MET A 451 3.85 -3.26 -2.78
N ILE A 452 4.98 -2.78 -2.28
CA ILE A 452 5.18 -1.34 -1.98
C ILE A 452 5.05 -0.47 -3.24
N GLU A 453 5.29 -1.03 -4.44
CA GLU A 453 5.11 -0.32 -5.71
C GLU A 453 3.67 -0.25 -6.21
N THR A 454 2.73 -0.89 -5.52
CA THR A 454 1.31 -0.91 -5.92
C THR A 454 0.53 0.22 -5.24
N ASP A 455 -0.45 0.76 -5.96
CA ASP A 455 -1.34 1.82 -5.50
C ASP A 455 -2.13 1.44 -4.23
N LYS A 456 -2.41 0.15 -4.06
CA LYS A 456 -3.18 -0.39 -2.92
C LYS A 456 -2.38 -0.62 -1.65
N VAL A 457 -1.04 -0.62 -1.71
CA VAL A 457 -0.17 -0.91 -0.56
C VAL A 457 0.83 0.20 -0.29
N GLY A 458 1.50 0.73 -1.32
CA GLY A 458 2.50 1.79 -1.20
C GLY A 458 2.03 3.01 -0.39
N PRO A 459 0.82 3.55 -0.64
CA PRO A 459 0.28 4.68 0.14
C PRO A 459 0.18 4.40 1.63
N PHE A 460 -0.17 3.17 2.02
CA PHE A 460 -0.29 2.77 3.43
C PHE A 460 1.07 2.61 4.11
N PHE A 461 2.10 2.22 3.36
CA PHE A 461 3.49 2.19 3.84
C PHE A 461 3.94 3.60 4.26
N PHE A 462 3.76 4.59 3.38
CA PHE A 462 4.11 5.98 3.65
C PHE A 462 3.18 6.66 4.67
N LEU A 463 1.87 6.36 4.63
CA LEU A 463 0.90 6.84 5.61
C LEU A 463 1.22 6.35 7.03
N SER A 464 1.62 5.08 7.18
CA SER A 464 2.00 4.53 8.48
C SER A 464 3.19 5.29 9.08
N MET A 465 4.21 5.55 8.25
CA MET A 465 5.36 6.38 8.64
C MET A 465 4.92 7.81 8.99
N ALA A 466 4.00 8.40 8.22
CA ALA A 466 3.49 9.74 8.48
C ALA A 466 2.77 9.84 9.84
N ILE A 467 1.88 8.88 10.13
CA ILE A 467 1.16 8.80 11.41
C ILE A 467 2.17 8.72 12.57
N ILE A 468 3.17 7.85 12.47
CA ILE A 468 4.22 7.72 13.49
C ILE A 468 4.96 9.06 13.65
N SER A 469 5.35 9.73 12.57
CA SER A 469 6.02 11.04 12.62
C SER A 469 5.15 12.14 13.24
N ILE A 470 3.85 12.20 12.92
CA ILE A 470 2.90 13.16 13.52
C ILE A 470 2.85 13.00 15.04
N TYR A 471 2.76 11.75 15.51
CA TYR A 471 2.66 11.46 16.94
C TYR A 471 4.00 11.53 17.67
N TYR A 472 5.12 11.25 17.00
CA TYR A 472 6.46 11.48 17.52
C TYR A 472 6.67 12.96 17.84
N PHE A 473 6.25 13.85 16.92
CA PHE A 473 6.29 15.28 17.15
C PHE A 473 5.41 15.70 18.33
N LYS A 474 4.17 15.20 18.41
CA LYS A 474 3.27 15.48 19.54
C LYS A 474 3.88 15.04 20.88
N ALA A 475 4.45 13.84 20.94
CA ALA A 475 5.05 13.30 22.16
C ALA A 475 6.22 14.17 22.66
N ASN A 476 7.06 14.68 21.76
CA ASN A 476 8.21 15.51 22.11
C ASN A 476 7.87 16.98 22.39
N GLN A 477 6.74 17.51 21.90
CA GLN A 477 6.28 18.86 22.29
C GLN A 477 5.83 18.94 23.75
N THR A 478 5.31 17.85 24.31
CA THR A 478 4.84 17.80 25.71
C THR A 478 5.98 18.00 26.71
N LEU A 479 7.22 17.65 26.34
CA LEU A 479 8.42 17.75 27.21
C LEU A 479 9.06 19.14 27.21
N GLY A 480 8.76 20.00 26.24
CA GLY A 480 9.31 21.37 26.19
C GLY A 480 8.47 22.41 26.94
N LYS A 481 7.46 21.97 27.70
CA LYS A 481 6.54 22.80 28.47
C LYS A 481 6.53 22.50 29.98
N GLU A 482 7.32 21.51 30.39
CA GLU A 482 7.73 21.28 31.79
C GLU A 482 9.16 21.79 31.94
#